data_AF-A0A6I9PTQ2-F1
#
_entry.id   AF-A0A6I9PTQ2-F1
#
_cell.length_a   1.000
_cell.length_b   1.000
_cell.length_c   1.000
_cell.angle_alpha   90.00
_cell.angle_beta   90.00
_cell.angle_gamma   90.00
#
_symmetry.space_group_name_H-M   'P 1'
#
loop_
_entity.id
_entity.type
_entity.pdbx_description
1 polymer ?
#
loop_
_entity_poly.entity_id
_entity_poly.type
_entity_poly.pdbx_seq_one_letter_code
_entity_poly.pdbx_strand_id
1 'polypeptide(L)'
;AGCSTMSSAESGDLSGYHLSVVRHPHGWELGIYLVGFLVLLCVAGINIWKLWKSGTFPAPSPFPNFDYRYLQEKYGTSFSEVRQK
;
A
#
# COMPACT_ATOMS: atom_id res chain seq x y z
N ALA A 1 -34.86 -45.84 13.28
CA ALA A 1 -34.72 -44.54 12.59
C ALA A 1 -34.82 -43.44 13.63
N GLY A 2 -33.81 -42.58 13.77
CA GLY A 2 -33.85 -41.49 14.75
C GLY A 2 -32.49 -41.06 15.27
N CYS A 3 -31.57 -40.67 14.39
CA CYS A 3 -30.33 -40.00 14.77
C CYS A 3 -29.92 -39.04 13.65
N SER A 4 -30.72 -37.98 13.45
CA SER A 4 -30.45 -36.95 12.42
C SER A 4 -30.84 -35.54 12.86
N THR A 5 -31.39 -35.37 14.07
CA THR A 5 -31.93 -34.07 14.54
C THR A 5 -30.92 -33.22 15.31
N MET A 6 -29.82 -33.79 15.84
CA MET A 6 -28.81 -33.02 16.59
C MET A 6 -27.89 -32.19 15.69
N SER A 7 -27.58 -32.66 14.47
CA SER A 7 -26.63 -31.98 13.57
C SER A 7 -27.16 -30.64 13.01
N SER A 8 -28.47 -30.49 12.83
CA SER A 8 -29.05 -29.23 12.32
C SER A 8 -29.06 -28.10 13.37
N ALA A 9 -29.25 -28.42 14.66
CA ALA A 9 -29.26 -27.42 15.72
C ALA A 9 -27.87 -26.78 15.92
N GLU A 10 -26.81 -27.59 15.96
CA GLU A 10 -25.43 -27.09 16.05
C GLU A 10 -25.02 -26.25 14.82
N SER A 11 -25.47 -26.61 13.62
CA SER A 11 -25.19 -25.81 12.41
C SER A 11 -25.89 -24.44 12.41
N GLY A 12 -27.06 -24.34 13.05
CA GLY A 12 -27.78 -23.08 13.26
C GLY A 12 -27.07 -22.16 14.24
N ASP A 13 -26.52 -22.70 15.31
CA ASP A 13 -25.78 -21.93 16.31
C ASP A 13 -24.42 -21.42 15.80
N LEU A 14 -23.68 -22.24 15.02
CA LEU A 14 -22.42 -21.78 14.40
C LEU A 14 -22.65 -20.67 13.37
N SER A 15 -23.69 -20.80 12.53
CA SER A 15 -24.02 -19.77 11.54
C SER A 15 -24.50 -18.48 12.22
N GLY A 16 -25.26 -18.58 13.31
CA GLY A 16 -25.65 -17.44 14.14
C GLY A 16 -24.47 -16.75 14.84
N TYR A 17 -23.50 -17.53 15.34
CA TYR A 17 -22.28 -17.00 15.96
C TYR A 17 -21.38 -16.29 14.94
N HIS A 18 -21.20 -16.87 13.75
CA HIS A 18 -20.43 -16.21 12.69
C HIS A 18 -21.08 -14.89 12.25
N LEU A 19 -22.41 -14.85 12.16
CA LEU A 19 -23.16 -13.62 11.84
C LEU A 19 -23.06 -12.56 12.94
N SER A 20 -23.05 -12.94 14.22
CA SER A 20 -22.96 -11.99 15.33
C SER A 20 -21.56 -11.36 15.46
N VAL A 21 -20.51 -12.15 15.22
CA VAL A 21 -19.11 -11.68 15.20
C VAL A 21 -18.90 -10.65 14.08
N VAL A 22 -19.54 -10.84 12.91
CA VAL A 22 -19.44 -9.91 11.78
C VAL A 22 -20.28 -8.64 12.00
N ARG A 23 -21.39 -8.74 12.74
CA ARG A 23 -22.36 -7.64 12.89
C ARG A 23 -22.10 -6.74 14.11
N HIS A 24 -21.38 -7.25 15.11
CA HIS A 24 -20.94 -6.49 16.28
C HIS A 24 -19.41 -6.54 16.38
N PRO A 25 -18.70 -5.80 15.50
CA PRO A 25 -17.26 -5.68 15.61
C PRO A 25 -16.91 -5.17 17.01
N HIS A 26 -15.99 -5.86 17.67
CA HIS A 26 -15.58 -5.48 19.02
C HIS A 26 -14.86 -4.12 18.95
N GLY A 27 -15.13 -3.22 19.90
CA GLY A 27 -14.67 -1.82 19.84
C GLY A 27 -13.15 -1.60 19.76
N TRP A 28 -12.32 -2.64 19.97
CA TRP A 28 -10.87 -2.57 19.80
C TRP A 28 -10.41 -2.56 18.33
N GLU A 29 -11.23 -3.05 17.40
CA GLU A 29 -10.90 -3.07 15.96
C GLU A 29 -10.67 -1.65 15.42
N LEU A 30 -11.49 -0.69 15.86
CA LEU A 30 -11.33 0.71 15.49
C LEU A 30 -9.97 1.27 15.96
N GLY A 31 -9.53 0.84 17.14
CA GLY A 31 -8.20 1.18 17.65
C GLY A 31 -7.09 0.66 16.74
N ILE A 32 -7.22 -0.56 16.22
CA ILE A 32 -6.25 -1.14 15.28
C ILE A 32 -6.24 -0.39 13.96
N TYR A 33 -7.40 -0.05 13.41
CA TYR A 33 -7.46 0.71 12.16
C TYR A 33 -6.78 2.07 12.30
N LEU A 34 -7.05 2.78 13.39
CA LEU A 34 -6.42 4.08 13.67
C LEU A 34 -4.90 3.96 13.86
N VAL A 35 -4.45 2.99 14.65
CA VAL A 35 -3.03 2.75 14.89
C VAL A 35 -2.32 2.35 13.60
N GLY A 36 -2.89 1.42 12.83
CA GLY A 36 -2.33 0.98 11.55
C GLY A 36 -2.25 2.12 10.54
N PHE A 37 -3.28 2.95 10.46
CA PHE A 37 -3.28 4.15 9.62
C PHE A 37 -2.17 5.14 10.02
N LEU A 38 -2.02 5.42 11.31
CA LEU A 38 -0.95 6.28 11.82
C LEU A 38 0.44 5.72 11.52
N VAL A 39 0.65 4.41 11.69
CA VAL A 39 1.91 3.74 11.34
C VAL A 39 2.22 3.90 9.86
N LEU A 40 1.24 3.67 8.99
CA LEU A 40 1.40 3.86 7.54
C LEU A 40 1.75 5.31 7.19
N LEU A 41 1.07 6.29 7.81
CA LEU A 41 1.37 7.71 7.60
C LEU A 41 2.77 8.07 8.08
N CYS A 42 3.21 7.58 9.25
CA CYS A 42 4.56 7.83 9.75
C CYS A 42 5.62 7.24 8.79
N VAL A 43 5.44 6.00 8.34
CA VAL A 43 6.36 5.37 7.39
C VAL A 43 6.40 6.12 6.07
N ALA A 44 5.25 6.49 5.50
CA ALA A 44 5.19 7.27 4.28
C ALA A 44 5.86 8.64 4.44
N GLY A 45 5.57 9.35 5.53
CA GLY A 45 6.17 10.64 5.86
C GLY A 45 7.70 10.57 5.99
N ILE A 46 8.23 9.55 6.69
CA ILE A 46 9.68 9.33 6.80
C ILE A 46 10.31 9.07 5.44
N ASN A 47 9.67 8.25 4.59
CA ASN A 47 10.18 7.97 3.25
C ASN A 47 10.20 9.23 2.38
N ILE A 48 9.13 10.04 2.40
CA ILE A 48 9.06 11.31 1.67
C ILE A 48 10.09 12.31 2.21
N TRP A 49 10.21 12.43 3.54
CA TRP A 49 11.20 13.29 4.17
C TRP A 49 12.62 12.90 3.77
N LYS A 50 12.93 11.60 3.76
CA LYS A 50 14.21 11.07 3.30
C LYS A 50 14.46 11.43 1.84
N LEU A 51 13.47 11.26 0.96
CA LEU A 51 13.59 11.66 -0.46
C LEU A 51 13.86 13.16 -0.60
N TRP A 52 13.09 13.99 0.11
CA TRP A 52 13.22 15.44 0.07
C TRP A 52 14.57 15.93 0.60
N LYS A 53 15.03 15.39 1.73
CA LYS A 53 16.34 15.74 2.32
C LYS A 53 17.52 15.19 1.53
N SER A 54 17.40 13.99 0.94
CA SER A 54 18.50 13.40 0.18
C SER A 54 18.69 14.06 -1.18
N GLY A 55 17.72 14.82 -1.71
CA GLY A 55 17.83 15.51 -3.01
C GLY A 55 18.16 14.60 -4.20
N THR A 56 18.28 13.29 -3.97
CA THR A 56 18.79 12.29 -4.90
C THR A 56 17.61 11.52 -5.46
N PHE A 57 16.67 12.28 -6.03
CA PHE A 57 15.66 11.75 -6.91
C PHE A 57 15.83 12.46 -8.25
N PRO A 58 16.18 11.74 -9.33
CA PRO A 58 16.21 10.27 -9.43
C PRO A 58 17.40 9.67 -8.66
N ALA A 59 17.19 8.46 -8.12
CA ALA A 59 18.29 7.66 -7.59
C ALA A 59 19.39 7.53 -8.66
N PRO A 60 20.68 7.57 -8.30
CA PRO A 60 21.74 7.37 -9.28
C PRO A 60 21.49 6.02 -9.94
N SER A 61 21.43 6.03 -11.28
CA SER A 61 21.20 4.81 -12.01
C SER A 61 22.31 3.81 -11.67
N PRO A 62 21.98 2.54 -11.38
CA PRO A 62 22.97 1.50 -11.10
C PRO A 62 23.84 1.18 -12.32
N PHE A 63 23.44 1.68 -13.50
CA PHE A 63 24.19 1.54 -14.72
C PHE A 63 25.24 2.66 -14.83
N PRO A 64 26.54 2.32 -14.95
CA PRO A 64 27.62 3.31 -15.05
C PRO A 64 27.46 4.31 -16.19
N ASN A 65 26.72 3.93 -17.24
CA ASN A 65 26.54 4.71 -18.46
C ASN A 65 25.26 5.54 -18.49
N PHE A 66 24.50 5.56 -17.40
CA PHE A 66 23.17 6.16 -17.35
C PHE A 66 23.19 7.41 -16.47
N ASP A 67 24.17 8.27 -16.73
CA ASP A 67 24.22 9.60 -16.17
C ASP A 67 23.26 10.49 -16.96
N TYR A 68 22.23 11.01 -16.29
CA TYR A 68 21.25 11.90 -16.91
C TYR A 68 21.90 13.16 -17.49
N ARG A 69 23.04 13.61 -16.96
CA ARG A 69 23.80 14.75 -17.49
C ARG A 69 24.45 14.40 -18.83
N TYR A 70 25.04 13.21 -18.94
CA TYR A 70 25.58 12.69 -20.19
C TYR A 70 24.49 12.49 -21.24
N LEU A 71 23.34 11.92 -20.85
CA LEU A 71 22.21 11.74 -21.76
C LEU A 71 21.62 13.09 -22.21
N GLN A 72 21.53 14.07 -21.32
CA GLN A 72 21.09 15.42 -21.65
C GLN A 72 22.05 16.15 -22.59
N GLU A 73 23.36 16.00 -22.39
CA GLU A 73 24.37 16.57 -23.28
C GLU A 73 24.37 15.91 -24.67
N LYS A 74 24.22 14.58 -24.72
CA LYS A 74 24.29 13.80 -25.96
C LYS A 74 23.00 13.77 -26.77
N TYR A 75 21.83 13.81 -26.12
CA TYR A 75 20.53 13.66 -26.76
C TYR A 75 19.55 14.81 -26.46
N GLY A 76 19.82 15.65 -25.46
CA GLY A 76 18.91 16.72 -25.03
C GLY A 76 18.87 17.95 -25.95
N THR A 77 19.85 18.12 -26.84
CA THR A 77 19.86 19.21 -27.83
C THR A 77 18.83 19.02 -28.95
N SER A 78 18.35 17.79 -29.19
CA SER A 78 17.43 17.51 -30.32
C SER A 78 15.94 17.71 -30.03
N PHE A 79 15.48 17.73 -28.77
CA PHE A 79 14.04 17.85 -28.46
C PHE A 79 13.51 19.29 -28.48
N SER A 80 14.39 20.29 -28.27
CA SER A 80 14.03 21.71 -28.34
C SER A 80 13.72 22.19 -29.76
N GLU A 81 14.30 21.56 -30.78
CA GLU A 81 14.20 22.02 -32.17
C GLU A 81 12.91 21.53 -32.87
N VAL A 82 12.32 20.41 -32.44
CA VAL A 82 11.12 19.83 -33.06
C VAL A 82 9.81 20.50 -32.58
N ARG A 83 9.82 21.16 -31.41
CA ARG A 83 8.63 21.86 -30.88
C ARG A 83 8.47 23.29 -31.40
N GLN A 84 9.47 23.83 -32.10
CA GLN A 84 9.50 25.22 -32.56
C GLN A 84 9.35 25.35 -34.08
N LYS A 85 8.63 24.42 -34.73
CA LYS A 85 8.31 24.51 -36.16
C LYS A 85 6.80 24.44 -36.40
#